data_AF-A0A4U7EQZ8-F1
#
_entry.id   AF-A0A4U7EQZ8-F1
#
_cell.length_a   1.000
_cell.length_b   1.000
_cell.length_c   1.000
_cell.angle_alpha   90.00
_cell.angle_beta   90.00
_cell.angle_gamma   90.00
#
_symmetry.space_group_name_H-M   'P 1'
#
loop_
_entity.id
_entity.type
_entity.pdbx_description
1 polymer ?
#
loop_
_entity_poly.entity_id
_entity_poly.type
_entity_poly.pdbx_seq_one_letter_code
_entity_poly.pdbx_strand_id
1 'polypeptide(L)'
;MSGLGADLDVIAAAGGYDDTDAVVEEAVRELLRRRPELRLSLAVEKYRTGTVSLNRGAELAGVSTESFKRELADRGIDREAGFLSESAREDRLETFRE
;
A
#
# COMPACT_ATOMS: atom_id res chain seq x y z
N MET A 1 12.13 23.29 -10.95
CA MET A 1 11.39 22.70 -12.10
C MET A 1 10.16 23.56 -12.34
N SER A 2 10.33 24.73 -12.96
CA SER A 2 9.22 25.53 -13.45
C SER A 2 8.92 25.06 -14.87
N GLY A 3 7.77 24.39 -15.07
CA GLY A 3 7.38 23.82 -16.37
C GLY A 3 6.72 22.45 -16.32
N LEU A 4 6.81 21.74 -15.18
CA LEU A 4 6.32 20.34 -15.08
C LEU A 4 4.87 20.16 -15.54
N GLY A 5 3.96 21.08 -15.22
CA GLY A 5 2.58 21.01 -15.68
C GLY A 5 2.47 21.04 -17.20
N ALA A 6 3.15 22.00 -17.85
CA ALA A 6 3.17 22.10 -19.30
C ALA A 6 3.83 20.88 -19.97
N ASP A 7 4.89 20.33 -19.35
CA ASP A 7 5.53 19.11 -19.83
C ASP A 7 4.58 17.90 -19.71
N LEU A 8 3.80 17.79 -18.62
CA LEU A 8 2.78 16.75 -18.43
C LEU A 8 1.66 16.87 -19.46
N ASP A 9 1.21 18.09 -19.77
CA ASP A 9 0.20 18.33 -20.81
C ASP A 9 0.69 17.85 -22.19
N VAL A 10 1.95 18.17 -22.52
CA VAL A 10 2.58 17.73 -23.77
C VAL A 10 2.72 16.20 -23.81
N ILE A 11 3.13 15.57 -22.71
CA ILE A 11 3.22 14.10 -22.61
C ILE A 11 1.85 13.46 -22.74
N ALA A 12 0.82 14.00 -22.08
CA ALA A 12 -0.54 13.48 -22.15
C ALA A 12 -1.05 13.47 -23.59
N ALA A 13 -0.92 14.61 -24.29
CA ALA A 13 -1.32 14.74 -25.67
C ALA A 13 -0.51 13.84 -26.63
N ALA A 14 0.81 13.77 -26.46
CA ALA A 14 1.68 12.97 -27.33
C ALA A 14 1.55 11.46 -27.09
N GLY A 15 1.30 11.05 -25.85
CA GLY A 15 1.17 9.66 -25.43
C GLY A 15 -0.25 9.09 -25.56
N GLY A 16 -1.24 9.93 -25.84
CA GLY A 16 -2.64 9.51 -25.95
C GLY A 16 -3.30 9.19 -24.60
N TYR A 17 -2.91 9.91 -23.55
CA TYR A 17 -3.54 9.81 -22.24
C TYR A 17 -4.80 10.68 -22.17
N ASP A 18 -5.76 10.27 -21.34
CA ASP A 18 -6.99 11.04 -21.10
C ASP A 18 -6.69 12.39 -20.43
N ASP A 19 -5.72 12.41 -19.50
CA ASP A 19 -5.29 13.60 -18.76
C ASP A 19 -3.88 13.44 -18.16
N THR A 20 -3.42 14.47 -17.44
CA THR A 20 -2.13 14.48 -16.76
C THR A 20 -2.07 13.52 -15.57
N ASP A 21 -3.20 13.20 -14.95
CA ASP A 21 -3.24 12.27 -13.82
C ASP A 21 -2.95 10.85 -14.30
N ALA A 22 -3.49 10.45 -15.46
CA ALA A 22 -3.17 9.18 -16.11
C ALA A 22 -1.67 9.05 -16.43
N VAL A 23 -1.01 10.14 -16.86
CA VAL A 23 0.45 10.18 -17.05
C VAL A 23 1.18 9.95 -15.72
N VAL A 24 0.76 10.63 -14.66
CA VAL A 24 1.37 10.51 -13.33
C VAL A 24 1.16 9.12 -12.75
N GLU A 25 -0.02 8.54 -12.92
CA GLU A 25 -0.33 7.17 -12.48
C GLU A 25 0.58 6.14 -13.14
N GLU A 26 0.77 6.24 -14.46
CA GLU A 26 1.70 5.36 -15.17
C GLU A 26 3.15 5.59 -14.71
N ALA A 27 3.57 6.85 -14.59
CA ALA A 27 4.91 7.18 -14.13
C ALA A 27 5.20 6.63 -12.72
N VAL A 28 4.25 6.75 -11.80
CA VAL A 28 4.34 6.17 -10.45
C VAL A 28 4.37 4.65 -10.52
N ARG A 29 3.52 4.02 -11.33
CA ARG A 29 3.51 2.56 -11.50
C ARG A 29 4.86 2.05 -11.99
N GLU A 30 5.42 2.71 -12.99
CA GLU A 30 6.71 2.37 -13.57
C GLU A 30 7.86 2.64 -12.58
N LEU A 31 7.80 3.73 -11.81
CA LEU A 31 8.75 4.03 -10.75
C LEU A 31 8.80 2.92 -9.70
N LEU A 32 7.63 2.48 -9.22
CA LEU A 32 7.52 1.43 -8.21
C LEU A 32 7.91 0.06 -8.77
N ARG A 33 7.72 -0.18 -10.06
CA ARG A 33 8.20 -1.40 -10.74
C ARG A 33 9.72 -1.46 -10.81
N ARG A 34 10.37 -0.32 -11.08
CA ARG A 34 11.84 -0.22 -11.17
C ARG A 34 12.54 -0.12 -9.81
N ARG A 35 11.85 0.38 -8.78
CA ARG A 35 12.38 0.56 -7.43
C ARG A 35 11.55 -0.21 -6.39
N PRO A 36 11.72 -1.54 -6.31
CA PRO A 36 10.94 -2.37 -5.40
C PRO A 36 11.10 -1.98 -3.92
N GLU A 37 12.21 -1.36 -3.53
CA GLU A 37 12.44 -0.86 -2.17
C GLU A 37 11.51 0.32 -1.83
N LEU A 38 11.20 1.16 -2.82
CA LEU A 38 10.20 2.22 -2.66
C LEU A 38 8.79 1.66 -2.63
N ARG A 39 8.52 0.64 -3.45
CA ARG A 39 7.22 -0.07 -3.42
C ARG A 39 6.97 -0.70 -2.06
N LEU A 40 7.99 -1.33 -1.48
CA LEU A 40 7.93 -1.86 -0.12
C LEU A 40 7.68 -0.75 0.91
N SER A 41 8.41 0.37 0.82
CA SER A 41 8.21 1.50 1.74
C SER A 41 6.82 2.12 1.63
N LEU A 42 6.28 2.24 0.42
CA LEU A 42 4.89 2.67 0.19
C LEU A 42 3.89 1.71 0.84
N ALA A 43 4.09 0.40 0.68
CA ALA A 43 3.21 -0.61 1.27
C ALA A 43 3.26 -0.59 2.80
N VAL A 44 4.46 -0.43 3.39
CA VAL A 44 4.65 -0.27 4.83
C VAL A 44 3.91 0.96 5.35
N GLU A 45 4.05 2.10 4.68
CA GLU A 45 3.38 3.33 5.12
C GLU A 45 1.86 3.18 5.05
N LYS A 46 1.33 2.63 3.95
CA LYS A 46 -0.10 2.36 3.82
C LYS A 46 -0.64 1.40 4.89
N TYR A 47 0.17 0.43 5.33
CA TYR A 47 -0.21 -0.46 6.42
C TYR A 47 -0.23 0.32 7.75
N ARG A 48 0.84 1.09 8.02
CA ARG A 48 0.99 1.89 9.23
C ARG A 48 -0.15 2.89 9.42
N THR A 49 -0.65 3.49 8.35
CA THR A 49 -1.78 4.43 8.37
C THR A 49 -3.14 3.75 8.38
N GLY A 50 -3.21 2.41 8.43
CA GLY A 50 -4.45 1.65 8.40
C GLY A 50 -5.17 1.68 7.04
N THR A 51 -4.53 2.21 5.99
CA THR A 51 -5.10 2.30 4.65
C THR A 51 -5.22 0.92 3.98
N VAL A 52 -4.35 -0.02 4.35
CA VAL A 52 -4.39 -1.39 3.85
C VAL A 52 -4.23 -2.41 4.98
N SER A 53 -4.85 -3.57 4.82
CA SER A 53 -4.60 -4.71 5.69
C SER A 53 -3.20 -5.28 5.50
N LEU A 54 -2.75 -6.14 6.41
CA LEU A 54 -1.44 -6.80 6.33
C LEU A 54 -1.26 -7.56 5.00
N ASN A 55 -2.25 -8.33 4.58
CA ASN A 55 -2.20 -9.10 3.34
C ASN A 55 -2.16 -8.18 2.11
N ARG A 56 -2.94 -7.10 2.12
CA ARG A 56 -2.92 -6.11 1.03
C ARG A 56 -1.59 -5.34 0.97
N GLY A 57 -0.98 -5.05 2.13
CA GLY A 57 0.37 -4.49 2.20
C GLY A 57 1.42 -5.43 1.60
N ALA A 58 1.38 -6.72 1.96
CA ALA A 58 2.30 -7.72 1.40
C ALA A 58 2.14 -7.87 -0.12
N GLU A 59 0.90 -7.90 -0.62
CA GLU A 59 0.60 -7.93 -2.05
C GLU A 59 1.16 -6.69 -2.77
N LEU A 60 0.93 -5.49 -2.23
CA LEU A 60 1.45 -4.24 -2.80
C LEU A 60 2.97 -4.22 -2.83
N ALA A 61 3.63 -4.71 -1.78
CA ALA A 61 5.08 -4.84 -1.73
C ALA A 61 5.62 -5.90 -2.71
N GLY A 62 4.78 -6.85 -3.12
CA GLY A 62 5.16 -8.01 -3.94
C GLY A 62 6.03 -9.01 -3.18
N VAL A 63 5.73 -9.21 -1.90
CA VAL A 63 6.43 -10.16 -1.01
C VAL A 63 5.41 -11.06 -0.30
N SER A 64 5.87 -12.14 0.30
CA SER A 64 5.00 -12.96 1.14
C SER A 64 4.57 -12.20 2.40
N THR A 65 3.39 -12.53 2.95
CA THR A 65 2.91 -11.95 4.21
C THR A 65 3.93 -12.11 5.35
N GLU A 66 4.64 -13.24 5.42
CA GLU A 66 5.70 -13.45 6.42
C GLU A 66 6.90 -12.52 6.22
N SER A 67 7.32 -12.29 4.98
CA SER A 67 8.41 -11.34 4.70
C SER A 67 7.99 -9.92 5.04
N PHE A 68 6.74 -9.55 4.73
CA PHE A 68 6.20 -8.24 5.09
C PHE A 68 6.10 -8.05 6.61
N LYS A 69 5.71 -9.09 7.37
CA LYS A 69 5.73 -9.03 8.85
C LYS A 69 7.12 -8.78 9.41
N ARG A 70 8.16 -9.39 8.82
CA ARG A 70 9.56 -9.15 9.22
C ARG A 70 9.97 -7.71 8.92
N GLU A 71 9.66 -7.22 7.72
CA GLU A 71 9.91 -5.81 7.35
C GLU A 71 9.25 -4.82 8.30
N LEU A 72 8.02 -5.09 8.74
CA LEU A 72 7.35 -4.26 9.76
C LEU A 72 8.08 -4.33 11.11
N ALA A 73 8.45 -5.52 11.56
CA ALA A 73 9.17 -5.72 12.82
C ALA A 73 10.55 -5.06 12.82
N ASP A 74 11.32 -5.20 11.73
CA ASP A 74 12.63 -4.59 11.56
C ASP A 74 12.55 -3.05 11.57
N ARG A 75 11.39 -2.49 11.20
CA ARG A 75 11.07 -1.05 11.26
C ARG A 75 10.41 -0.61 12.56
N GLY A 76 10.26 -1.50 13.54
CA GLY A 76 9.62 -1.22 14.83
C GLY A 76 8.13 -0.88 14.72
N ILE A 77 7.46 -1.37 13.67
CA ILE A 77 6.03 -1.15 13.48
C ILE A 77 5.27 -2.28 14.17
N ASP A 78 4.64 -1.93 15.29
CA ASP A 78 3.78 -2.83 16.03
C ASP A 78 2.59 -3.27 15.18
N ARG A 79 2.36 -4.58 15.21
CA ARG A 79 1.16 -5.18 14.62
C ARG A 79 0.15 -5.28 15.74
N GLU A 80 -1.06 -4.76 15.54
CA GLU A 80 -2.19 -5.14 16.38
C GLU A 80 -2.32 -6.66 16.31
N ALA A 81 -1.89 -7.34 17.38
CA ALA A 81 -2.18 -8.73 17.53
C ALA A 81 -3.70 -8.80 17.70
N GLY A 82 -4.40 -9.26 16.65
CA GLY A 82 -5.86 -9.37 16.58
C GLY A 82 -6.45 -10.35 17.59
N PHE A 83 -5.85 -10.50 18.76
CA PHE A 83 -6.51 -11.04 19.93
C PHE A 83 -7.52 -9.99 20.37
N LEU A 84 -8.78 -10.30 20.10
CA LEU A 84 -9.87 -9.74 20.86
C LEU A 84 -9.56 -9.94 22.35
N SER A 85 -9.96 -8.98 23.18
CA SER A 85 -10.03 -9.24 24.61
C SER A 85 -10.88 -10.49 24.85
N GLU A 86 -10.67 -11.16 25.97
CA GLU A 86 -11.42 -12.38 26.32
C GLU A 86 -12.94 -12.16 26.19
N SER A 87 -13.41 -10.98 26.62
CA SER A 87 -14.79 -10.51 26.43
C SER A 87 -15.20 -10.36 24.95
N ALA A 88 -14.44 -9.61 24.14
CA ALA A 88 -14.79 -9.39 22.73
C ALA A 88 -14.69 -10.68 21.90
N ARG A 89 -13.89 -11.65 22.35
CA ARG A 89 -13.84 -13.00 21.78
C ARG A 89 -15.10 -13.79 22.12
N GLU A 90 -15.59 -13.73 23.36
CA GLU A 90 -16.83 -14.37 23.81
C GLU A 90 -18.03 -13.84 23.01
N ASP A 91 -18.20 -12.52 22.91
CA ASP A 91 -19.31 -11.87 22.17
C ASP A 91 -19.36 -12.32 20.69
N ARG A 92 -18.20 -12.41 20.04
CA ARG A 92 -18.11 -12.87 18.65
C ARG A 92 -18.47 -14.35 18.51
N LEU A 93 -18.10 -15.19 19.47
CA LEU A 93 -18.40 -16.62 19.44
C LEU A 93 -19.89 -16.90 19.68
N GLU A 94 -20.56 -16.10 20.51
CA GLU A 94 -22.02 -16.17 20.69
C GLU A 94 -22.76 -15.81 19.41
N THR A 95 -22.30 -14.79 18.68
CA THR A 95 -22.88 -14.38 17.39
C THR A 95 -22.84 -15.49 16.31
N PHE A 96 -21.89 -16.43 16.38
CA PHE A 96 -21.80 -17.55 15.43
C PHE A 96 -22.62 -18.79 15.84
N ARG A 97 -23.22 -18.80 17.04
CA ARG A 97 -24.01 -19.92 17.58
C ARG A 97 -25.53 -19.77 17.39
N GLU A 98 -25.98 -18.60 16.94
CA GLU A 98 -27.36 -18.30 16.51
C GLU A 98 -27.55 -18.55 15.01
#